data_AF-A0A9P7E5F6-F1
#
_entry.id   AF-A0A9P7E5F6-F1
#
_cell.length_a   1.000
_cell.length_b   1.000
_cell.length_c   1.000
_cell.angle_alpha   90.00
_cell.angle_beta   90.00
_cell.angle_gamma   90.00
#
_symmetry.space_group_name_H-M   'P 1'
#
loop_
_entity.id
_entity.type
_entity.pdbx_description
1 polymer ?
#
loop_
_entity_poly.entity_id
_entity_poly.type
_entity_poly.pdbx_seq_one_letter_code
_entity_poly.pdbx_strand_id
1 'polypeptide(L)'
;MLICDFDLQDQCGDVLMFLAEPNPEEEFAEFSDVYYGVYSIVEHIIEENDAVPGRPRLTYFEDERILLVEKFGSMHEAPFCHLQSIFSSFLYGSHLRDCSVDTSVSRVLGLMSASAIPDLLITMNVMTEDDWIHEVLVIGECAFAQDTNSVLRKIKYEIASHPEVLMVIMIVIDEHHAQYRSPGRMSEAWQILRRETSTLSRSSFHSLRGATARSLKEPIVVAGHTWCHLESVRFHVWVRGDEAINVDVDNELLARGTLFPNQEMGAVDAMIDKGMVMMRDHLAAVCQKVAPGSDISALRDSSVTFRPEWNRLLRDLMRAVDDTAYDRYRSWCDSPP
;
A
#
# COMPACT_ATOMS: atom_id res chain seq x y z
N MET A 1 3.94 33.89 -24.00
CA MET A 1 3.13 32.65 -24.12
C MET A 1 3.83 31.69 -25.09
N LEU A 2 5.07 31.30 -24.77
CA LEU A 2 5.94 30.39 -25.53
C LEU A 2 6.93 29.66 -24.59
N ILE A 3 6.75 29.82 -23.26
CA ILE A 3 7.57 29.22 -22.21
C ILE A 3 6.92 27.91 -21.72
N CYS A 4 5.61 27.70 -21.98
CA CYS A 4 4.88 26.55 -21.47
C CYS A 4 5.19 25.23 -22.20
N ASP A 5 5.44 25.23 -23.51
CA ASP A 5 5.58 23.96 -24.25
C ASP A 5 6.92 23.26 -23.98
N PHE A 6 7.99 24.02 -23.70
CA PHE A 6 9.30 23.45 -23.40
C PHE A 6 9.36 22.85 -21.99
N ASP A 7 8.86 23.58 -20.97
CA ASP A 7 8.81 23.10 -19.60
C ASP A 7 7.90 21.86 -19.45
N LEU A 8 6.77 21.80 -20.17
CA LEU A 8 5.87 20.64 -20.18
C LEU A 8 6.54 19.40 -20.79
N GLN A 9 7.32 19.57 -21.85
CA GLN A 9 7.98 18.46 -22.53
C GLN A 9 9.12 17.87 -21.70
N ASP A 10 9.88 18.73 -21.01
CA ASP A 10 10.97 18.31 -20.12
C ASP A 10 10.42 17.57 -18.87
N GLN A 11 9.37 18.10 -18.24
CA GLN A 11 8.71 17.46 -17.08
C GLN A 11 8.08 16.11 -17.43
N CYS A 12 7.37 16.01 -18.57
CA CYS A 12 6.89 14.73 -19.09
C CYS A 12 8.05 13.77 -19.34
N GLY A 13 9.17 14.27 -19.88
CA GLY A 13 10.39 13.50 -20.13
C GLY A 13 10.93 12.85 -18.86
N ASP A 14 11.09 13.60 -17.78
CA ASP A 14 11.62 13.11 -16.51
C ASP A 14 10.76 12.00 -15.91
N VAL A 15 9.44 12.18 -15.88
CA VAL A 15 8.51 11.16 -15.37
C VAL A 15 8.54 9.91 -16.26
N LEU A 16 8.49 10.08 -17.59
CA LEU A 16 8.54 8.95 -18.52
C LEU A 16 9.87 8.21 -18.48
N MET A 17 10.99 8.89 -18.23
CA MET A 17 12.29 8.25 -18.03
C MET A 17 12.28 7.35 -16.78
N PHE A 18 11.75 7.84 -15.66
CA PHE A 18 11.60 7.04 -14.45
C PHE A 18 10.69 5.81 -14.66
N LEU A 19 9.61 5.99 -15.42
CA LEU A 19 8.68 4.91 -15.79
C LEU A 19 9.33 3.89 -16.72
N ALA A 20 10.14 4.35 -17.68
CA ALA A 20 10.81 3.52 -18.67
C ALA A 20 12.13 2.89 -18.18
N GLU A 21 12.62 3.27 -16.99
CA GLU A 21 13.85 2.71 -16.40
C GLU A 21 13.73 1.17 -16.31
N PRO A 22 14.53 0.42 -17.08
CA PRO A 22 14.34 -1.01 -17.25
C PRO A 22 14.80 -1.83 -16.02
N ASN A 23 15.61 -1.23 -15.15
CA ASN A 23 16.02 -1.78 -13.87
C ASN A 23 15.91 -0.70 -12.79
N PRO A 24 14.68 -0.42 -12.33
CA PRO A 24 14.48 0.61 -11.34
C PRO A 24 15.12 0.17 -10.02
N GLU A 25 16.14 0.89 -9.60
CA GLU A 25 16.67 0.81 -8.24
C GLU A 25 15.75 1.52 -7.24
N GLU A 26 14.87 2.37 -7.76
CA GLU A 26 13.89 3.14 -7.02
C GLU A 26 12.47 2.72 -7.41
N GLU A 27 11.69 2.31 -6.42
CA GLU A 27 10.29 1.89 -6.58
C GLU A 27 9.31 3.07 -6.37
N PHE A 28 9.83 4.25 -6.04
CA PHE A 28 9.09 5.47 -5.76
C PHE A 28 9.84 6.71 -6.26
N ALA A 29 9.10 7.69 -6.77
CA ALA A 29 9.62 9.02 -7.05
C ALA A 29 8.57 10.11 -6.74
N GLU A 30 9.05 11.23 -6.20
CA GLU A 30 8.27 12.46 -5.99
C GLU A 30 8.77 13.53 -6.96
N PHE A 31 7.90 13.98 -7.85
CA PHE A 31 8.17 15.06 -8.80
C PHE A 31 7.44 16.32 -8.35
N SER A 32 8.19 17.40 -8.11
CA SER A 32 7.64 18.71 -7.73
C SER A 32 7.40 19.60 -8.94
N ASP A 33 6.57 20.63 -8.77
CA ASP A 33 6.22 21.61 -9.80
C ASP A 33 5.60 21.02 -11.09
N VAL A 34 4.98 19.84 -10.99
CA VAL A 34 4.31 19.15 -12.10
C VAL A 34 2.94 19.78 -12.33
N TYR A 35 2.68 20.24 -13.56
CA TYR A 35 1.37 20.79 -13.91
C TYR A 35 0.36 19.69 -14.25
N TYR A 36 -0.93 19.95 -14.03
CA TYR A 36 -2.02 19.00 -14.32
C TYR A 36 -1.96 18.45 -15.77
N GLY A 37 -1.55 19.28 -16.73
CA GLY A 37 -1.38 18.83 -18.12
C GLY A 37 -0.34 17.70 -18.27
N VAL A 38 0.76 17.74 -17.51
CA VAL A 38 1.77 16.66 -17.47
C VAL A 38 1.18 15.41 -16.84
N TYR A 39 0.55 15.54 -15.68
CA TYR A 39 -0.11 14.41 -15.01
C TYR A 39 -1.11 13.71 -15.94
N SER A 40 -2.00 14.47 -16.59
CA SER A 40 -3.01 13.91 -17.51
C SER A 40 -2.39 13.22 -18.72
N ILE A 41 -1.29 13.73 -19.26
CA ILE A 41 -0.55 13.07 -20.37
C ILE A 41 0.09 11.77 -19.88
N VAL A 42 0.76 11.78 -18.72
CA VAL A 42 1.43 10.60 -18.16
C VAL A 42 0.41 9.51 -17.82
N GLU A 43 -0.69 9.89 -17.16
CA GLU A 43 -1.80 8.98 -16.84
C GLU A 43 -2.33 8.31 -18.10
N HIS A 44 -2.65 9.10 -19.14
CA HIS A 44 -3.12 8.58 -20.42
C HIS A 44 -2.12 7.61 -21.08
N ILE A 45 -0.82 7.92 -21.03
CA ILE A 45 0.22 7.03 -21.57
C ILE A 45 0.26 5.70 -20.80
N ILE A 46 0.15 5.72 -19.47
CA ILE A 46 0.14 4.51 -18.66
C ILE A 46 -1.12 3.66 -18.92
N GLU A 47 -2.28 4.31 -19.11
CA GLU A 47 -3.55 3.63 -19.41
C GLU A 47 -3.56 2.98 -20.79
N GLU A 48 -3.04 3.67 -21.82
CA GLU A 48 -3.06 3.16 -23.20
C GLU A 48 -1.93 2.17 -23.52
N ASN A 49 -0.85 2.17 -22.73
CA ASN A 49 0.35 1.41 -23.04
C ASN A 49 0.57 0.21 -22.12
N ASP A 50 0.13 -0.96 -22.57
CA ASP A 50 0.39 -2.25 -21.90
C ASP A 50 1.88 -2.59 -21.74
N ALA A 51 2.78 -1.88 -22.44
CA ALA A 51 4.22 -2.08 -22.31
C ALA A 51 4.83 -1.39 -21.09
N VAL A 52 4.11 -0.56 -20.33
CA VAL A 52 4.61 0.01 -19.07
C VAL A 52 4.71 -1.08 -18.01
N PRO A 53 5.91 -1.51 -17.60
CA PRO A 53 6.08 -2.63 -16.68
C PRO A 53 5.47 -2.30 -15.32
N GLY A 54 4.64 -3.21 -14.79
CA GLY A 54 4.13 -3.12 -13.43
C GLY A 54 3.03 -2.08 -13.18
N ARG A 55 2.60 -1.31 -14.20
CA ARG A 55 1.52 -0.28 -14.13
C ARG A 55 1.58 0.55 -12.83
N PRO A 56 2.51 1.51 -12.75
CA PRO A 56 2.70 2.30 -11.54
C PRO A 56 1.46 3.10 -11.19
N ARG A 57 1.26 3.36 -9.90
CA ARG A 57 0.22 4.26 -9.42
C ARG A 57 0.74 5.69 -9.44
N LEU A 58 -0.14 6.58 -9.89
CA LEU A 58 0.06 8.00 -9.82
C LEU A 58 -0.76 8.56 -8.67
N THR A 59 -0.22 9.55 -7.96
CA THR A 59 -0.97 10.39 -7.03
C THR A 59 -0.55 11.83 -7.27
N TYR A 60 -1.51 12.68 -7.62
CA TYR A 60 -1.27 14.07 -8.02
C TYR A 60 -1.94 15.03 -7.05
N PHE A 61 -1.15 15.86 -6.38
CA PHE A 61 -1.63 16.93 -5.51
C PHE A 61 -1.66 18.23 -6.29
N GLU A 62 -2.85 18.63 -6.77
CA GLU A 62 -3.00 19.81 -7.64
C GLU A 62 -2.53 21.11 -6.96
N ASP A 63 -2.89 21.29 -5.69
CA ASP A 63 -2.54 22.48 -4.91
C ASP A 63 -1.02 22.62 -4.69
N GLU A 64 -0.32 21.49 -4.52
CA GLU A 64 1.13 21.45 -4.29
C GLU A 64 1.92 21.26 -5.60
N ARG A 65 1.25 20.92 -6.70
CA ARG A 65 1.86 20.52 -7.97
C ARG A 65 2.87 19.38 -7.81
N ILE A 66 2.51 18.40 -7.00
CA ILE A 66 3.36 17.24 -6.71
C ILE A 66 2.75 16.02 -7.39
N LEU A 67 3.56 15.29 -8.16
CA LEU A 67 3.22 13.98 -8.69
C LEU A 67 4.06 12.92 -7.98
N LEU A 68 3.40 11.99 -7.32
CA LEU A 68 4.00 10.77 -6.79
C LEU A 68 3.82 9.64 -7.80
N VAL A 69 4.89 8.88 -8.01
CA VAL A 69 4.89 7.69 -8.87
C VAL A 69 5.36 6.50 -8.06
N GLU A 70 4.51 5.48 -7.92
CA GLU A 70 4.73 4.31 -7.08
C GLU A 70 4.68 3.02 -7.91
N LYS A 71 5.72 2.18 -7.84
CA LYS A 71 5.74 0.83 -8.43
C LYS A 71 5.46 -0.20 -7.32
N PHE A 72 4.39 -1.00 -7.47
CA PHE A 72 4.06 -2.00 -6.45
C PHE A 72 4.93 -3.25 -6.55
N GLY A 73 5.45 -3.66 -5.41
CA GLY A 73 6.10 -4.95 -5.22
C GLY A 73 5.34 -5.83 -4.23
N SER A 74 5.68 -7.12 -4.19
CA SER A 74 5.06 -8.08 -3.27
C SER A 74 5.16 -7.67 -1.80
N MET A 75 6.24 -6.98 -1.41
CA MET A 75 6.44 -6.46 -0.04
C MET A 75 5.37 -5.45 0.38
N HIS A 76 5.03 -4.54 -0.53
CA HIS A 76 4.00 -3.53 -0.31
C HIS A 76 2.60 -4.16 -0.20
N GLU A 77 2.31 -5.19 -1.01
CA GLU A 77 0.98 -5.81 -1.05
C GLU A 77 0.68 -6.75 0.12
N ALA A 78 1.70 -7.44 0.65
CA ALA A 78 1.50 -8.53 1.61
C ALA A 78 0.69 -8.12 2.86
N PRO A 79 0.95 -6.97 3.52
CA PRO A 79 0.17 -6.56 4.69
C PRO A 79 -1.30 -6.29 4.38
N PHE A 80 -1.62 -5.67 3.24
CA PHE A 80 -3.01 -5.36 2.91
C PHE A 80 -3.78 -6.55 2.35
N CYS A 81 -3.13 -7.53 1.71
CA CYS A 81 -3.74 -8.84 1.49
C CYS A 81 -4.22 -9.47 2.80
N HIS A 82 -3.40 -9.37 3.85
CA HIS A 82 -3.72 -9.91 5.16
C HIS A 82 -4.88 -9.15 5.84
N LEU A 83 -4.78 -7.81 5.91
CA LEU A 83 -5.82 -6.97 6.50
C LEU A 83 -7.14 -7.06 5.75
N GLN A 84 -7.12 -7.11 4.41
CA GLN A 84 -8.32 -7.28 3.60
C GLN A 84 -9.09 -8.55 4.00
N SER A 85 -8.39 -9.69 4.14
CA SER A 85 -9.03 -10.93 4.55
C SER A 85 -9.69 -10.82 5.93
N ILE A 86 -9.10 -10.07 6.87
CA ILE A 86 -9.66 -9.88 8.21
C ILE A 86 -10.90 -9.00 8.16
N PHE A 87 -10.80 -7.83 7.51
CA PHE A 87 -11.92 -6.91 7.39
C PHE A 87 -13.08 -7.47 6.58
N SER A 88 -12.81 -8.19 5.50
CA SER A 88 -13.85 -8.90 4.76
C SER A 88 -14.56 -9.92 5.65
N SER A 89 -13.81 -10.71 6.44
CA SER A 89 -14.41 -11.69 7.35
C SER A 89 -15.29 -11.03 8.42
N PHE A 90 -14.85 -9.88 8.95
CA PHE A 90 -15.63 -9.08 9.87
C PHE A 90 -16.95 -8.60 9.23
N LEU A 91 -16.89 -7.98 8.06
CA LEU A 91 -18.06 -7.41 7.38
C LEU A 91 -19.05 -8.49 6.90
N TYR A 92 -18.55 -9.65 6.44
CA TYR A 92 -19.42 -10.80 6.12
C TYR A 92 -20.08 -11.40 7.38
N GLY A 93 -19.38 -11.38 8.51
CA GLY A 93 -19.87 -11.86 9.80
C GLY A 93 -20.92 -10.96 10.44
N SER A 94 -20.99 -9.67 10.08
CA SER A 94 -21.93 -8.70 10.65
C SER A 94 -23.41 -8.86 10.26
N HIS A 95 -23.77 -9.88 9.47
CA HIS A 95 -25.16 -10.21 9.12
C HIS A 95 -26.00 -9.04 8.58
N LEU A 96 -25.41 -8.11 7.81
CA LEU A 96 -26.07 -6.95 7.21
C LEU A 96 -27.13 -7.28 6.14
N ARG A 97 -27.48 -8.56 5.93
CA ARG A 97 -28.27 -9.04 4.78
C ARG A 97 -29.68 -8.46 4.69
N ASP A 98 -30.23 -7.97 5.79
CA ASP A 98 -31.58 -7.39 5.85
C ASP A 98 -31.56 -5.85 5.86
N CYS A 99 -30.39 -5.22 5.67
CA CYS A 99 -30.23 -3.77 5.61
C CYS A 99 -29.80 -3.37 4.19
N SER A 100 -30.30 -2.23 3.68
CA SER A 100 -29.88 -1.63 2.40
C SER A 100 -28.47 -1.02 2.45
N VAL A 101 -27.57 -1.61 3.24
CA VAL A 101 -26.22 -1.14 3.52
C VAL A 101 -25.23 -2.15 2.96
N ASP A 102 -24.54 -1.75 1.90
CA ASP A 102 -23.51 -2.54 1.25
C ASP A 102 -22.13 -2.05 1.71
N THR A 103 -21.35 -2.94 2.30
CA THR A 103 -19.96 -2.64 2.69
C THR A 103 -18.98 -3.38 1.79
N SER A 104 -17.91 -2.71 1.37
CA SER A 104 -16.85 -3.32 0.56
C SER A 104 -15.47 -3.05 1.12
N VAL A 105 -14.59 -4.04 1.00
CA VAL A 105 -13.15 -3.89 1.26
C VAL A 105 -12.44 -3.94 -0.08
N SER A 106 -11.92 -2.80 -0.50
CA SER A 106 -11.28 -2.64 -1.80
C SER A 106 -9.79 -2.42 -1.60
N ARG A 107 -8.98 -3.20 -2.31
CA ARG A 107 -7.60 -2.83 -2.61
C ARG A 107 -7.65 -2.06 -3.91
N VAL A 108 -7.32 -0.77 -3.90
CA VAL A 108 -7.51 0.06 -5.07
C VAL A 108 -6.28 -0.06 -5.98
N LEU A 109 -6.38 -0.95 -6.96
CA LEU A 109 -5.37 -1.11 -8.00
C LEU A 109 -5.66 -0.11 -9.13
N GLY A 110 -5.19 1.14 -8.96
CA GLY A 110 -4.88 2.09 -10.04
C GLY A 110 -5.93 2.34 -11.13
N LEU A 111 -7.22 2.39 -10.81
CA LEU A 111 -8.31 2.51 -11.82
C LEU A 111 -9.38 3.56 -11.47
N MET A 112 -9.11 4.46 -10.53
CA MET A 112 -10.06 5.52 -10.15
C MET A 112 -9.45 6.87 -10.53
N SER A 113 -10.25 7.76 -11.13
CA SER A 113 -9.89 9.16 -11.45
C SER A 113 -9.77 10.06 -10.21
N ALA A 114 -9.32 9.48 -9.08
CA ALA A 114 -9.09 10.19 -7.84
C ALA A 114 -7.65 10.67 -7.80
N SER A 115 -7.45 11.90 -7.32
CA SER A 115 -6.13 12.54 -7.24
C SER A 115 -5.16 11.80 -6.32
N ALA A 116 -5.67 11.07 -5.33
CA ALA A 116 -4.93 10.14 -4.49
C ALA A 116 -5.72 8.83 -4.38
N ILE A 117 -5.00 7.72 -4.31
CA ILE A 117 -5.59 6.37 -4.25
C ILE A 117 -4.91 5.61 -3.13
N PRO A 118 -5.63 5.30 -2.03
CA PRO A 118 -5.09 4.51 -0.95
C PRO A 118 -5.07 3.00 -1.23
N ASP A 119 -4.17 2.30 -0.55
CA ASP A 119 -3.93 0.86 -0.77
C ASP A 119 -5.04 -0.04 -0.26
N LEU A 120 -5.72 0.41 0.79
CA LEU A 120 -6.87 -0.25 1.37
C LEU A 120 -7.95 0.79 1.65
N LEU A 121 -9.14 0.54 1.12
CA LEU A 121 -10.36 1.25 1.50
C LEU A 121 -11.38 0.28 2.05
N ILE A 122 -12.05 0.71 3.12
CA ILE A 122 -13.31 0.11 3.54
C ILE A 122 -14.37 1.17 3.38
N THR A 123 -15.34 0.90 2.52
CA THR A 123 -16.41 1.83 2.20
C THR A 123 -17.76 1.25 2.57
N MET A 124 -18.70 2.14 2.85
CA MET A 124 -20.09 1.83 3.05
C MET A 124 -20.91 2.58 1.99
N ASN A 125 -21.80 1.86 1.35
CA ASN A 125 -22.77 2.38 0.40
C ASN A 125 -24.16 2.13 0.95
N VAL A 126 -25.00 3.16 0.96
CA VAL A 126 -26.39 3.05 1.38
C VAL A 126 -27.28 3.64 0.32
N MET A 127 -28.21 2.83 -0.15
CA MET A 127 -29.26 3.29 -1.06
C MET A 127 -30.53 3.55 -0.25
N THR A 128 -31.00 4.80 -0.28
CA THR A 128 -32.29 5.20 0.25
C THR A 128 -33.22 5.57 -0.89
N GLU A 129 -34.51 5.80 -0.62
CA GLU A 129 -35.47 6.20 -1.67
C GLU A 129 -35.08 7.53 -2.35
N ASP A 130 -34.40 8.42 -1.64
CA ASP A 130 -34.10 9.79 -2.08
C ASP A 130 -32.59 10.09 -2.26
N ASP A 131 -31.70 9.23 -1.77
CA ASP A 131 -30.26 9.52 -1.68
C ASP A 131 -29.37 8.27 -1.76
N TRP A 132 -28.14 8.45 -2.27
CA TRP A 132 -27.07 7.46 -2.26
C TRP A 132 -25.92 7.98 -1.40
N ILE A 133 -25.75 7.36 -0.23
CA ILE A 133 -24.68 7.71 0.70
C ILE A 133 -23.47 6.81 0.39
N HIS A 134 -22.33 7.42 0.13
CA HIS A 134 -21.03 6.76 0.03
C HIS A 134 -20.12 7.33 1.12
N GLU A 135 -19.63 6.47 2.01
CA GLU A 135 -18.74 6.87 3.11
C GLU A 135 -17.49 5.99 3.14
N VAL A 136 -16.35 6.63 3.40
CA VAL A 136 -15.07 5.94 3.62
C VAL A 136 -14.87 5.72 5.12
N LEU A 137 -14.88 4.47 5.57
CA LEU A 137 -14.74 4.13 6.98
C LEU A 137 -13.29 3.92 7.41
N VAL A 138 -12.48 3.31 6.54
CA VAL A 138 -11.07 3.00 6.81
C VAL A 138 -10.20 3.31 5.61
N ILE A 139 -9.07 3.95 5.88
CA ILE A 139 -7.98 4.19 4.93
C ILE A 139 -6.76 3.38 5.38
N GLY A 140 -6.11 2.69 4.45
CA GLY A 140 -4.81 2.06 4.68
C GLY A 140 -3.79 2.44 3.62
N GLU A 141 -2.57 2.73 4.05
CA GLU A 141 -1.43 3.08 3.20
C GLU A 141 -0.14 2.37 3.63
N CYS A 142 0.68 1.92 2.69
CA CYS A 142 1.93 1.23 2.95
C CYS A 142 3.12 2.05 2.42
N ALA A 143 3.98 2.52 3.33
CA ALA A 143 5.28 3.06 2.99
C ALA A 143 6.28 1.91 2.80
N PHE A 144 6.45 1.43 1.56
CA PHE A 144 7.58 0.59 1.16
C PHE A 144 8.36 1.31 0.06
N ALA A 145 9.66 1.54 0.28
CA ALA A 145 10.50 2.39 -0.57
C ALA A 145 10.04 3.87 -0.70
N GLN A 146 9.06 4.29 0.09
CA GLN A 146 8.51 5.66 0.13
C GLN A 146 8.93 6.38 1.39
N ASP A 147 9.10 7.70 1.29
CA ASP A 147 9.28 8.54 2.48
C ASP A 147 7.99 8.58 3.31
N THR A 148 8.13 8.50 4.63
CA THR A 148 6.97 8.50 5.53
C THR A 148 6.18 9.81 5.44
N ASN A 149 6.81 10.95 5.13
CA ASN A 149 6.09 12.22 5.00
C ASN A 149 5.23 12.25 3.73
N SER A 150 5.71 11.68 2.62
CA SER A 150 4.91 11.58 1.39
C SER A 150 3.66 10.72 1.63
N VAL A 151 3.78 9.61 2.38
CA VAL A 151 2.64 8.79 2.78
C VAL A 151 1.70 9.53 3.74
N LEU A 152 2.23 10.23 4.74
CA LEU A 152 1.40 11.05 5.64
C LEU A 152 0.69 12.18 4.88
N ARG A 153 1.31 12.76 3.84
CA ARG A 153 0.67 13.75 2.96
C ARG A 153 -0.53 13.14 2.24
N LYS A 154 -0.38 11.94 1.64
CA LYS A 154 -1.50 11.19 1.03
C LYS A 154 -2.64 10.99 2.04
N ILE A 155 -2.31 10.44 3.21
CA ILE A 155 -3.30 10.18 4.28
C ILE A 155 -4.05 11.47 4.68
N LYS A 156 -3.35 12.60 4.85
CA LYS A 156 -3.98 13.88 5.19
C LYS A 156 -4.96 14.35 4.12
N TYR A 157 -4.57 14.22 2.85
CA TYR A 157 -5.42 14.59 1.73
C TYR A 157 -6.70 13.74 1.68
N GLU A 158 -6.57 12.44 1.91
CA GLU A 158 -7.70 11.51 1.99
C GLU A 158 -8.62 11.83 3.17
N ILE A 159 -8.09 12.07 4.38
CA ILE A 159 -8.89 12.45 5.55
C ILE A 159 -9.61 13.80 5.32
N ALA A 160 -8.95 14.77 4.68
CA ALA A 160 -9.57 16.05 4.36
C ALA A 160 -10.74 15.91 3.38
N SER A 161 -10.64 14.95 2.46
CA SER A 161 -11.70 14.59 1.51
C SER A 161 -12.80 13.74 2.15
N HIS A 162 -12.46 12.98 3.19
CA HIS A 162 -13.32 12.03 3.89
C HIS A 162 -13.25 12.21 5.42
N PRO A 163 -13.79 13.32 5.97
CA PRO A 163 -13.76 13.58 7.41
C PRO A 163 -14.57 12.57 8.23
N GLU A 164 -15.38 11.72 7.59
CA GLU A 164 -16.12 10.63 8.20
C GLU A 164 -15.27 9.45 8.67
N VAL A 165 -14.04 9.31 8.14
CA VAL A 165 -13.14 8.17 8.38
C VAL A 165 -13.00 7.86 9.87
N LEU A 166 -13.18 6.58 10.20
CA LEU A 166 -13.18 6.07 11.58
C LEU A 166 -11.80 5.54 12.00
N MET A 167 -11.01 5.05 11.04
CA MET A 167 -9.70 4.46 11.31
C MET A 167 -8.74 4.65 10.13
N VAL A 168 -7.47 4.88 10.44
CA VAL A 168 -6.37 4.94 9.48
C VAL A 168 -5.29 3.95 9.88
N ILE A 169 -4.78 3.19 8.93
CA ILE A 169 -3.69 2.22 9.14
C ILE A 169 -2.54 2.55 8.19
N MET A 170 -1.44 3.07 8.74
CA MET A 170 -0.19 3.24 8.00
C MET A 170 0.78 2.12 8.36
N ILE A 171 1.35 1.49 7.35
CA ILE A 171 2.34 0.42 7.50
C ILE A 171 3.65 0.90 6.92
N VAL A 172 4.73 0.86 7.68
CA VAL A 172 6.06 1.28 7.21
C VAL A 172 6.95 0.05 7.14
N ILE A 173 7.49 -0.21 5.96
CA ILE A 173 8.37 -1.34 5.67
C ILE A 173 9.73 -0.77 5.27
N ASP A 174 10.72 -1.00 6.12
CA ASP A 174 12.09 -0.53 5.92
C ASP A 174 13.00 -1.70 5.50
N GLU A 175 13.89 -1.45 4.53
CA GLU A 175 15.01 -2.33 4.24
C GLU A 175 16.28 -1.85 4.94
N HIS A 176 17.15 -2.78 5.34
CA HIS A 176 18.36 -2.52 6.14
C HIS A 176 19.38 -1.60 5.45
N HIS A 177 19.23 -1.41 4.15
CA HIS A 177 19.94 -0.40 3.39
C HIS A 177 18.92 0.49 2.71
N ALA A 178 19.15 1.81 2.77
CA ALA A 178 18.16 2.83 2.41
C ALA A 178 17.57 2.63 1.00
N GLN A 179 18.34 2.04 0.07
CA GLN A 179 17.87 1.67 -1.26
C GLN A 179 18.63 0.42 -1.76
N TYR A 180 17.91 -0.46 -2.46
CA TYR A 180 18.52 -1.50 -3.27
C TYR A 180 19.42 -0.88 -4.34
N ARG A 181 20.54 -1.55 -4.64
CA ARG A 181 21.45 -1.18 -5.72
C ARG A 181 21.80 -2.43 -6.48
N SER A 182 21.82 -2.32 -7.80
CA SER A 182 22.01 -3.44 -8.68
C SER A 182 23.45 -3.92 -8.66
N PRO A 183 23.71 -5.19 -9.04
CA PRO A 183 25.07 -5.67 -9.16
C PRO A 183 25.89 -4.81 -10.14
N GLY A 184 27.00 -4.26 -9.66
CA GLY A 184 27.94 -3.51 -10.50
C GLY A 184 28.55 -4.40 -11.58
N ARG A 185 28.88 -3.80 -12.74
CA ARG A 185 29.58 -4.51 -13.82
C ARG A 185 30.84 -5.19 -13.30
N MET A 186 31.08 -6.42 -13.76
CA MET A 186 32.22 -7.26 -13.36
C MET A 186 32.25 -7.71 -11.89
N SER A 187 31.25 -7.36 -11.07
CA SER A 187 31.08 -7.96 -9.74
C SER A 187 30.89 -9.48 -9.84
N GLU A 188 31.07 -10.20 -8.72
CA GLU A 188 30.85 -11.64 -8.67
C GLU A 188 29.43 -12.02 -9.13
N ALA A 189 28.40 -11.32 -8.63
CA ALA A 189 27.02 -11.49 -9.06
C ALA A 189 26.85 -11.22 -10.56
N TRP A 190 27.46 -10.17 -11.10
CA TRP A 190 27.44 -9.92 -12.55
C TRP A 190 28.05 -11.10 -13.31
N GLN A 191 29.24 -11.55 -12.91
CA GLN A 191 29.93 -12.64 -13.58
C GLN A 191 29.18 -13.97 -13.47
N ILE A 192 28.50 -14.26 -12.35
CA ILE A 192 27.79 -15.54 -12.17
C ILE A 192 26.45 -15.51 -12.89
N LEU A 193 25.69 -14.41 -12.75
CA LEU A 193 24.28 -14.37 -13.13
C LEU A 193 24.03 -13.84 -14.56
N ARG A 194 24.96 -13.06 -15.14
CA ARG A 194 24.89 -12.60 -16.56
C ARG A 194 25.65 -13.51 -17.53
N ARG A 195 26.24 -14.61 -17.06
CA ARG A 195 26.94 -15.59 -17.93
C ARG A 195 25.99 -16.35 -18.85
N GLU A 196 24.74 -16.54 -18.45
CA GLU A 196 23.73 -17.23 -19.24
C GLU A 196 23.00 -16.26 -20.17
N THR A 197 22.68 -16.69 -21.39
CA THR A 197 21.92 -15.87 -22.36
C THR A 197 20.44 -15.71 -22.00
N SER A 198 19.95 -16.46 -21.00
CA SER A 198 18.58 -16.41 -20.51
C SER A 198 18.54 -16.21 -19.01
N THR A 199 17.60 -15.38 -18.54
CA THR A 199 17.32 -15.15 -17.12
C THR A 199 17.02 -16.49 -16.42
N LEU A 200 17.64 -16.71 -15.26
CA LEU A 200 17.43 -17.91 -14.47
C LEU A 200 15.98 -18.00 -13.99
N SER A 201 15.45 -19.21 -13.94
CA SER A 201 14.18 -19.44 -13.26
C SER A 201 14.29 -19.11 -11.76
N ARG A 202 13.16 -18.79 -11.13
CA ARG A 202 13.07 -18.51 -9.69
C ARG A 202 13.70 -19.58 -8.82
N SER A 203 13.43 -20.86 -9.10
CA SER A 203 14.02 -21.97 -8.34
C SER A 203 15.54 -22.04 -8.52
N SER A 204 16.03 -21.84 -9.74
CA SER A 204 17.47 -21.79 -10.04
C SER A 204 18.16 -20.62 -9.33
N PHE A 205 17.57 -19.43 -9.38
CA PHE A 205 18.07 -18.23 -8.69
C PHE A 205 18.22 -18.48 -7.18
N HIS A 206 17.19 -18.99 -6.52
CA HIS A 206 17.25 -19.27 -5.08
C HIS A 206 18.17 -20.45 -4.73
N SER A 207 18.41 -21.40 -5.64
CA SER A 207 19.35 -22.50 -5.39
C SER A 207 20.79 -22.02 -5.14
N LEU A 208 21.13 -20.83 -5.63
CA LEU A 208 22.44 -20.20 -5.47
C LEU A 208 22.63 -19.53 -4.10
N ARG A 209 21.58 -19.42 -3.27
CA ARG A 209 21.61 -18.82 -1.93
C ARG A 209 22.39 -19.66 -0.89
N GLY A 210 22.78 -20.89 -1.23
CA GLY A 210 23.39 -21.82 -0.29
C GLY A 210 22.38 -22.43 0.70
N ALA A 211 22.86 -23.25 1.64
CA ALA A 211 22.01 -24.10 2.50
C ALA A 211 21.47 -23.40 3.77
N THR A 212 21.41 -22.07 3.82
CA THR A 212 20.90 -21.35 5.00
C THR A 212 19.38 -21.46 5.11
N ALA A 213 18.88 -21.67 6.33
CA ALA A 213 17.45 -21.66 6.60
C ALA A 213 16.83 -20.32 6.17
N ARG A 214 15.66 -20.36 5.54
CA ARG A 214 14.93 -19.14 5.19
C ARG A 214 14.49 -18.44 6.47
N SER A 215 14.94 -17.20 6.64
CA SER A 215 14.64 -16.34 7.78
C SER A 215 14.49 -14.91 7.27
N LEU A 216 13.52 -14.17 7.81
CA LEU A 216 13.36 -12.74 7.55
C LEU A 216 14.52 -11.90 8.09
N LYS A 217 15.27 -12.41 9.08
CA LYS A 217 16.41 -11.71 9.68
C LYS A 217 17.65 -11.70 8.79
N GLU A 218 17.72 -12.66 7.87
CA GLU A 218 18.87 -12.84 6.99
C GLU A 218 18.58 -12.23 5.63
N PRO A 219 19.53 -11.50 5.03
CA PRO A 219 19.38 -10.97 3.68
C PRO A 219 19.17 -12.08 2.63
N ILE A 220 18.52 -11.74 1.53
CA ILE A 220 18.50 -12.57 0.32
C ILE A 220 19.79 -12.33 -0.45
N VAL A 221 20.84 -13.10 -0.11
CA VAL A 221 22.13 -13.02 -0.81
C VAL A 221 22.22 -14.12 -1.87
N VAL A 222 22.40 -13.72 -3.12
CA VAL A 222 22.63 -14.64 -4.25
C VAL A 222 23.86 -14.18 -5.01
N ALA A 223 24.80 -15.11 -5.25
CA ALA A 223 26.08 -14.82 -5.91
C ALA A 223 26.87 -13.66 -5.25
N GLY A 224 26.85 -13.59 -3.91
CA GLY A 224 27.54 -12.57 -3.13
C GLY A 224 26.87 -11.19 -3.13
N HIS A 225 25.68 -11.04 -3.71
CA HIS A 225 24.93 -9.79 -3.77
C HIS A 225 23.63 -9.86 -2.97
N THR A 226 23.34 -8.81 -2.20
CA THR A 226 22.10 -8.67 -1.42
C THR A 226 21.00 -8.08 -2.30
N TRP A 227 19.98 -8.88 -2.59
CA TRP A 227 18.87 -8.48 -3.45
C TRP A 227 17.70 -7.85 -2.69
N CYS A 228 17.50 -8.27 -1.44
CA CYS A 228 16.49 -7.70 -0.53
C CYS A 228 16.87 -8.04 0.91
N HIS A 229 16.67 -7.09 1.83
CA HIS A 229 16.91 -7.31 3.25
C HIS A 229 15.95 -6.49 4.10
N LEU A 230 14.91 -7.15 4.60
CA LEU A 230 13.94 -6.54 5.51
C LEU A 230 14.60 -6.13 6.83
N GLU A 231 14.45 -4.87 7.21
CA GLU A 231 14.89 -4.34 8.50
C GLU A 231 13.74 -4.26 9.48
N SER A 232 12.63 -3.63 9.09
CA SER A 232 11.52 -3.40 10.00
C SER A 232 10.16 -3.42 9.28
N VAL A 233 9.13 -3.82 10.02
CA VAL A 233 7.73 -3.65 9.62
C VAL A 233 7.00 -3.05 10.82
N ARG A 234 6.57 -1.80 10.67
CA ARG A 234 5.95 -1.01 11.72
C ARG A 234 4.52 -0.63 11.32
N PHE A 235 3.64 -0.57 12.31
CA PHE A 235 2.25 -0.17 12.14
C PHE A 235 2.00 1.09 12.94
N HIS A 236 1.25 2.01 12.35
CA HIS A 236 0.69 3.19 12.98
C HIS A 236 -0.81 3.18 12.72
N VAL A 237 -1.60 3.15 13.79
CA VAL A 237 -3.06 3.08 13.69
C VAL A 237 -3.66 4.27 14.43
N TRP A 238 -4.45 5.06 13.72
CA TRP A 238 -5.24 6.13 14.29
C TRP A 238 -6.71 5.75 14.26
N VAL A 239 -7.46 6.11 15.29
CA VAL A 239 -8.91 6.05 15.31
C VAL A 239 -9.51 7.42 15.53
N ARG A 240 -10.75 7.60 15.11
CA ARG A 240 -11.46 8.87 15.29
C ARG A 240 -11.80 9.13 16.76
N GLY A 241 -11.77 10.41 17.14
CA GLY A 241 -12.28 10.90 18.42
C GLY A 241 -13.63 11.60 18.22
N ASP A 242 -13.83 12.70 18.95
CA ASP A 242 -14.97 13.60 18.70
C ASP A 242 -14.81 14.38 17.39
N GLU A 243 -13.56 14.71 17.05
CA GLU A 243 -13.17 15.40 15.82
C GLU A 243 -12.65 14.40 14.76
N ALA A 244 -12.48 14.88 13.52
CA ALA A 244 -11.83 14.11 12.46
C ALA A 244 -10.40 13.68 12.87
N ILE A 245 -9.92 12.57 12.29
CA ILE A 245 -8.58 12.05 12.59
C ILE A 245 -7.52 13.10 12.25
N ASN A 246 -6.60 13.35 13.17
CA ASN A 246 -5.44 14.19 12.95
C ASN A 246 -4.16 13.37 13.11
N VAL A 247 -3.48 13.07 12.01
CA VAL A 247 -2.28 12.24 12.00
C VAL A 247 -1.02 12.96 12.50
N ASP A 248 -1.07 14.29 12.67
CA ASP A 248 0.04 15.09 13.21
C ASP A 248 0.08 15.12 14.74
N VAL A 249 -0.98 14.63 15.40
CA VAL A 249 -1.11 14.67 16.86
C VAL A 249 -0.84 13.29 17.45
N ASP A 250 0.16 13.21 18.32
CA ASP A 250 0.46 12.02 19.10
C ASP A 250 -0.38 12.04 20.40
N ASN A 251 -1.45 11.26 20.42
CA ASN A 251 -2.37 11.18 21.56
C ASN A 251 -2.87 9.73 21.75
N GLU A 252 -3.79 9.55 22.69
CA GLU A 252 -4.41 8.25 23.03
C GLU A 252 -5.25 7.61 21.91
N LEU A 253 -5.45 8.31 20.79
CA LEU A 253 -6.11 7.81 19.58
C LEU A 253 -5.12 7.26 18.55
N LEU A 254 -3.83 7.25 18.87
CA LEU A 254 -2.75 6.66 18.07
C LEU A 254 -2.13 5.47 18.80
N ALA A 255 -1.97 4.35 18.09
CA ALA A 255 -1.15 3.23 18.51
C ALA A 255 -0.02 2.99 17.52
N ARG A 256 1.16 2.66 18.04
CA ARG A 256 2.30 2.20 17.26
C ARG A 256 2.67 0.78 17.68
N GLY A 257 3.09 -0.02 16.72
CA GLY A 257 3.53 -1.39 16.97
C GLY A 257 4.56 -1.82 15.95
N THR A 258 5.36 -2.79 16.33
CA THR A 258 6.38 -3.37 15.46
C THR A 258 6.03 -4.83 15.23
N LEU A 259 5.88 -5.25 13.98
CA LEU A 259 5.67 -6.65 13.63
C LEU A 259 7.01 -7.38 13.50
N PHE A 260 8.00 -6.70 12.93
CA PHE A 260 9.36 -7.18 12.71
C PHE A 260 10.35 -6.04 12.99
N PRO A 261 11.50 -6.27 13.65
CA PRO A 261 12.09 -7.57 14.01
C PRO A 261 11.58 -8.17 15.33
N ASN A 262 10.99 -7.35 16.20
CA ASN A 262 10.42 -7.77 17.47
C ASN A 262 8.91 -7.55 17.42
N GLN A 263 8.15 -8.61 17.69
CA GLN A 263 6.69 -8.55 17.57
C GLN A 263 6.08 -7.91 18.83
N GLU A 264 5.76 -6.63 18.71
CA GLU A 264 5.15 -5.75 19.71
C GLU A 264 3.87 -5.13 19.13
N MET A 265 2.83 -5.97 18.97
CA MET A 265 1.59 -5.58 18.28
C MET A 265 0.40 -5.34 19.22
N GLY A 266 0.55 -5.53 20.54
CA GLY A 266 -0.59 -5.47 21.47
C GLY A 266 -1.35 -4.13 21.49
N ALA A 267 -0.65 -3.00 21.36
CA ALA A 267 -1.29 -1.69 21.26
C ALA A 267 -2.03 -1.51 19.92
N VAL A 268 -1.45 -2.02 18.84
CA VAL A 268 -2.06 -2.00 17.50
C VAL A 268 -3.31 -2.88 17.47
N ASP A 269 -3.24 -4.07 18.05
CA ASP A 269 -4.38 -4.99 18.16
C ASP A 269 -5.57 -4.31 18.85
N ALA A 270 -5.32 -3.69 20.02
CA ALA A 270 -6.33 -2.98 20.78
C ALA A 270 -6.91 -1.76 20.03
N MET A 271 -6.08 -1.06 19.25
CA MET A 271 -6.52 0.11 18.50
C MET A 271 -7.35 -0.28 17.27
N ILE A 272 -6.98 -1.35 16.57
CA ILE A 272 -7.79 -1.90 15.48
C ILE A 272 -9.12 -2.44 16.01
N ASP A 273 -9.12 -3.14 17.16
CA ASP A 273 -10.34 -3.56 17.85
C ASP A 273 -11.27 -2.37 18.11
N LYS A 274 -10.71 -1.27 18.65
CA LYS A 274 -11.45 -0.03 18.87
C LYS A 274 -12.04 0.52 17.57
N GLY A 275 -11.26 0.59 16.49
CA GLY A 275 -11.74 1.02 15.18
C GLY A 275 -12.85 0.14 14.61
N MET A 276 -12.72 -1.18 14.73
CA MET A 276 -13.76 -2.13 14.28
C MET A 276 -15.05 -2.02 15.10
N VAL A 277 -14.97 -1.75 16.41
CA VAL A 277 -16.14 -1.46 17.25
C VAL A 277 -16.82 -0.18 16.78
N MET A 278 -16.06 0.88 16.48
CA MET A 278 -16.60 2.13 15.95
C MET A 278 -17.31 1.90 14.60
N MET A 279 -16.71 1.10 13.71
CA MET A 279 -17.35 0.72 12.45
C MET A 279 -18.67 -0.02 12.67
N ARG A 280 -18.71 -1.02 13.55
CA ARG A 280 -19.94 -1.75 13.88
C ARG A 280 -21.03 -0.80 14.40
N ASP A 281 -20.67 0.08 15.34
CA ASP A 281 -21.62 0.99 15.97
C ASP A 281 -22.14 2.03 14.97
N HIS A 282 -21.28 2.50 14.07
CA HIS A 282 -21.65 3.37 12.96
C HIS A 282 -22.60 2.68 11.97
N LEU A 283 -22.26 1.47 11.52
CA LEU A 283 -23.13 0.65 10.67
C LEU A 283 -24.51 0.43 11.32
N ALA A 284 -24.53 0.10 12.62
CA ALA A 284 -25.76 -0.06 13.38
C ALA A 284 -26.62 1.21 13.41
N ALA A 285 -26.00 2.38 13.61
CA ALA A 285 -26.70 3.67 13.62
C ALA A 285 -27.30 3.98 12.23
N VAL A 286 -26.53 3.74 11.17
CA VAL A 286 -26.95 3.96 9.78
C VAL A 286 -28.11 3.02 9.40
N CYS A 287 -28.00 1.72 9.71
CA CYS A 287 -29.08 0.76 9.48
C CYS A 287 -30.39 1.20 10.17
N GLN A 288 -30.33 1.66 11.42
CA GLN A 288 -31.51 2.13 12.16
C GLN A 288 -32.11 3.41 11.56
N LYS A 289 -31.27 4.30 11.02
CA LYS A 289 -31.73 5.53 10.37
C LYS A 289 -32.46 5.22 9.05
N VAL A 290 -31.94 4.28 8.27
CA VAL A 290 -32.42 3.96 6.92
C VAL A 290 -33.62 3.03 6.95
N ALA A 291 -33.64 2.08 7.89
CA ALA A 291 -34.75 1.16 8.10
C ALA A 291 -35.15 1.13 9.58
N PRO A 292 -35.93 2.14 10.04
CA PRO A 292 -36.39 2.20 11.42
C PRO A 292 -37.22 0.95 11.78
N GLY A 293 -36.74 0.17 12.75
CA GLY A 293 -37.39 -1.07 13.20
C GLY A 293 -36.74 -2.36 12.70
N SER A 294 -35.70 -2.29 11.86
CA SER A 294 -34.88 -3.45 11.54
C SER A 294 -34.25 -4.04 12.81
N ASP A 295 -34.28 -5.36 12.92
CA ASP A 295 -33.61 -6.07 14.00
C ASP A 295 -32.10 -6.08 13.75
N ILE A 296 -31.39 -5.21 14.44
CA ILE A 296 -29.93 -5.12 14.40
C ILE A 296 -29.27 -5.71 15.65
N SER A 297 -30.00 -6.52 16.43
CA SER A 297 -29.46 -7.16 17.65
C SER A 297 -28.24 -8.02 17.31
N ALA A 298 -28.31 -8.82 16.24
CA ALA A 298 -27.18 -9.63 15.78
C ALA A 298 -25.93 -8.79 15.45
N LEU A 299 -26.10 -7.61 14.85
CA LEU A 299 -25.00 -6.70 14.56
C LEU A 299 -24.42 -6.12 15.86
N ARG A 300 -25.26 -5.63 16.78
CA ARG A 300 -24.83 -5.03 18.05
C ARG A 300 -24.17 -6.03 19.01
N ASP A 301 -24.74 -7.24 19.08
CA ASP A 301 -24.28 -8.32 19.93
C ASP A 301 -23.11 -9.09 19.31
N SER A 302 -22.73 -8.79 18.06
CA SER A 302 -21.56 -9.38 17.43
C SER A 302 -20.31 -9.04 18.25
N SER A 303 -19.57 -10.09 18.64
CA SER A 303 -18.27 -9.93 19.26
C SER A 303 -17.29 -9.43 18.20
N VAL A 304 -16.98 -8.13 18.23
CA VAL A 304 -15.90 -7.57 17.43
C VAL A 304 -14.60 -7.98 18.09
N THR A 305 -13.82 -8.80 17.40
CA THR A 305 -12.48 -9.14 17.85
C THR A 305 -11.59 -9.27 16.63
N PHE A 306 -10.63 -8.36 16.54
CA PHE A 306 -9.51 -8.42 15.65
C PHE A 306 -8.66 -9.63 16.06
N ARG A 307 -8.60 -10.61 15.17
CA ARG A 307 -7.82 -11.85 15.38
C ARG A 307 -6.74 -11.95 14.31
N PRO A 308 -5.71 -11.12 14.39
CA PRO A 308 -4.65 -11.13 13.40
C PRO A 308 -3.85 -12.43 13.52
N GLU A 309 -3.61 -13.07 12.39
CA GLU A 309 -2.60 -14.13 12.34
C GLU A 309 -1.25 -13.49 12.02
N TRP A 310 -0.66 -12.73 12.96
CA TRP A 310 0.61 -12.03 12.73
C TRP A 310 1.74 -12.95 12.26
N ASN A 311 1.79 -14.18 12.77
CA ASN A 311 2.72 -15.21 12.29
C ASN A 311 2.48 -15.63 10.84
N ARG A 312 1.23 -15.57 10.37
CA ARG A 312 0.91 -15.79 8.95
C ARG A 312 1.39 -14.61 8.12
N LEU A 313 1.15 -13.37 8.55
CA LEU A 313 1.67 -12.20 7.86
C LEU A 313 3.21 -12.22 7.78
N LEU A 314 3.92 -12.59 8.85
CA LEU A 314 5.38 -12.77 8.81
C LEU A 314 5.81 -13.83 7.78
N ARG A 315 5.07 -14.94 7.62
CA ARG A 315 5.36 -15.92 6.57
C ARG A 315 5.08 -15.38 5.16
N ASP A 316 4.03 -14.58 5.01
CA ASP A 316 3.68 -13.97 3.72
C ASP A 316 4.70 -12.89 3.36
N LEU A 317 5.17 -12.09 4.31
CA LEU A 317 6.31 -11.18 4.16
C LEU A 317 7.59 -11.93 3.79
N MET A 318 7.85 -13.10 4.37
CA MET A 318 9.03 -13.89 3.99
C MET A 318 8.98 -14.34 2.52
N ARG A 319 7.80 -14.69 2.01
CA ARG A 319 7.61 -14.96 0.57
C ARG A 319 7.78 -13.68 -0.25
N ALA A 320 7.21 -12.57 0.21
CA ALA A 320 7.32 -11.29 -0.46
C ALA A 320 8.78 -10.80 -0.56
N VAL A 321 9.61 -11.01 0.46
CA VAL A 321 11.05 -10.73 0.41
C VAL A 321 11.75 -11.60 -0.66
N ASP A 322 11.42 -12.89 -0.72
CA ASP A 322 11.93 -13.79 -1.78
C ASP A 322 11.45 -13.34 -3.18
N ASP A 323 10.19 -12.90 -3.30
CA ASP A 323 9.57 -12.40 -4.53
C ASP A 323 10.23 -11.10 -5.02
N THR A 324 10.33 -10.10 -4.15
CA THR A 324 11.01 -8.83 -4.44
C THR A 324 12.46 -9.05 -4.85
N ALA A 325 13.21 -9.93 -4.17
CA ALA A 325 14.57 -10.25 -4.57
C ALA A 325 14.66 -10.83 -5.99
N TYR A 326 13.75 -11.74 -6.35
CA TYR A 326 13.72 -12.33 -7.68
C TYR A 326 13.26 -11.33 -8.76
N ASP A 327 12.30 -10.47 -8.44
CA ASP A 327 11.80 -9.45 -9.37
C ASP A 327 12.85 -8.39 -9.66
N ARG A 328 13.65 -8.00 -8.66
CA ARG A 328 14.85 -7.16 -8.83
C ARG A 328 15.90 -7.84 -9.70
N TYR A 329 16.16 -9.14 -9.48
CA TYR A 329 17.05 -9.94 -10.33
C TYR A 329 16.60 -9.97 -11.79
N ARG A 330 15.31 -10.25 -12.02
CA ARG A 330 14.75 -10.30 -13.38
C ARG A 330 14.86 -8.94 -14.07
N SER A 331 14.46 -7.86 -13.40
CA SER A 331 14.52 -6.50 -13.95
C SER A 331 15.97 -6.10 -14.28
N TRP A 332 16.91 -6.43 -13.40
CA TRP A 332 18.34 -6.23 -13.66
C TRP A 332 18.85 -7.06 -14.84
N CYS A 333 18.41 -8.29 -15.04
CA CYS A 333 18.82 -9.14 -16.17
C CYS A 333 18.26 -8.64 -17.51
N ASP A 334 17.01 -8.20 -17.52
CA ASP A 334 16.30 -7.75 -18.73
C ASP A 334 16.80 -6.37 -19.22
N SER A 335 17.54 -5.65 -18.37
CA SER A 335 18.16 -4.38 -18.73
C SER A 335 19.39 -4.53 -19.64
N PRO A 336 19.60 -3.61 -20.60
CA PRO A 336 20.81 -3.60 -21.40
C PRO A 336 22.06 -3.52 -20.51
N PRO A 337 23.15 -4.22 -20.87
CA PRO A 337 24.34 -4.33 -20.04
C PRO A 337 25.06 -3.01 -19.80
#